data_AF-A0A1V4UEK3-F1
#
_entry.id   AF-A0A1V4UEK3-F1
#
_cell.length_a   1.000
_cell.length_b   1.000
_cell.length_c   1.000
_cell.angle_alpha   90.00
_cell.angle_beta   90.00
_cell.angle_gamma   90.00
#
_symmetry.space_group_name_H-M   'P 1'
#
loop_
_entity.id
_entity.type
_entity.pdbx_description
1 polymer ?
#
loop_
_entity_poly.entity_id
_entity_poly.type
_entity_poly.pdbx_seq_one_letter_code
_entity_poly.pdbx_strand_id
1 'polypeptide(L)'
;MEKSIRKAHIRGSRYRIAFAPLYGYPSETAAMMRSTLSTDMEVLISPSGRFSLRSVPPVSHILARNFGGGGHPNASGGNFPFSFWDGVLFRLFGRSPHIDRFVEIAESLE
;
A
#
# COMPACT_ATOMS: atom_id res chain seq x y z
N MET A 1 2.77 -14.17 -4.56
CA MET A 1 1.59 -13.80 -3.76
C MET A 1 1.82 -14.04 -2.27
N GLU A 2 1.98 -15.28 -1.79
CA GLU A 2 2.23 -15.55 -0.35
C GLU A 2 3.44 -14.80 0.22
N LYS A 3 4.49 -14.64 -0.57
CA LYS A 3 5.70 -13.89 -0.18
C LYS A 3 5.37 -12.42 0.16
N SER A 4 4.37 -11.83 -0.48
CA SER A 4 3.88 -10.49 -0.15
C SER A 4 3.21 -10.48 1.22
N ILE A 5 2.35 -11.47 1.50
CA ILE A 5 1.65 -11.62 2.79
C ILE A 5 2.65 -11.80 3.94
N ARG A 6 3.63 -12.70 3.78
CA ARG A 6 4.68 -12.93 4.79
C ARG A 6 5.54 -11.70 5.08
N LYS A 7 5.62 -10.77 4.12
CA LYS A 7 6.38 -9.52 4.22
C LYS A 7 5.46 -8.30 4.36
N ALA A 8 4.20 -8.50 4.69
CA ALA A 8 3.26 -7.42 4.87
C ALA A 8 3.51 -6.73 6.21
N HIS A 9 3.46 -5.41 6.20
CA HIS A 9 3.54 -4.57 7.38
C HIS A 9 2.23 -3.83 7.54
N ILE A 10 1.55 -4.07 8.67
CA ILE A 10 0.25 -3.47 8.96
C ILE A 10 0.46 -2.18 9.75
N ARG A 11 -0.18 -1.10 9.31
CA ARG A 11 -0.13 0.24 9.90
C ARG A 11 -1.50 0.90 9.84
N GLY A 12 -1.61 2.08 10.47
CA GLY A 12 -2.86 2.84 10.59
C GLY A 12 -3.67 2.43 11.82
N SER A 13 -4.50 3.36 12.26
CA SER A 13 -5.41 3.21 13.40
C SER A 13 -6.87 3.18 12.93
N ARG A 14 -7.26 4.14 12.08
CA ARG A 14 -8.58 4.22 11.48
C ARG A 14 -8.78 3.16 10.41
N TYR A 15 -7.76 2.95 9.58
CA TYR A 15 -7.73 1.90 8.57
C TYR A 15 -6.60 0.92 8.86
N ARG A 16 -6.90 -0.37 8.77
CA ARG A 16 -5.88 -1.42 8.85
C ARG A 16 -5.23 -1.58 7.48
N ILE A 17 -4.15 -0.84 7.25
CA ILE A 17 -3.47 -0.74 5.95
C ILE A 17 -2.29 -1.71 5.91
N ALA A 18 -2.29 -2.65 4.96
CA ALA A 18 -1.16 -3.54 4.73
C ALA A 18 -0.27 -3.04 3.60
N PHE A 19 0.99 -2.78 3.92
CA PHE A 19 2.05 -2.47 2.95
C PHE A 19 2.86 -3.73 2.68
N ALA A 20 2.95 -4.14 1.41
CA ALA A 20 3.70 -5.33 1.04
C ALA A 20 4.47 -5.15 -0.27
N PRO A 21 5.64 -5.77 -0.42
CA PRO A 21 6.33 -5.83 -1.70
C PRO A 21 5.47 -6.58 -2.72
N LEU A 22 5.40 -6.05 -3.95
CA LEU A 22 4.62 -6.65 -5.03
C LEU A 22 5.30 -7.93 -5.55
N TYR A 23 4.66 -9.08 -5.32
CA TYR A 23 5.00 -10.37 -5.93
C TYR A 23 3.76 -11.03 -6.55
N GLY A 24 3.71 -11.10 -7.88
CA GLY A 24 2.55 -11.62 -8.63
C GLY A 24 1.61 -10.50 -9.08
N TYR A 25 0.35 -10.84 -9.36
CA TYR A 25 -0.62 -9.87 -9.85
C TYR A 25 -1.23 -9.06 -8.70
N PRO A 26 -1.28 -7.71 -8.78
CA PRO A 26 -1.69 -6.88 -7.65
C PRO A 26 -3.09 -7.18 -7.11
N SER A 27 -4.06 -7.36 -7.99
CA SER A 27 -5.48 -7.54 -7.62
C SER A 27 -5.70 -8.82 -6.82
N GLU A 28 -5.14 -9.93 -7.29
CA GLU A 28 -5.23 -11.24 -6.62
C GLU A 28 -4.44 -11.26 -5.33
N THR A 29 -3.25 -10.65 -5.33
CA THR A 29 -2.42 -10.53 -4.13
C THR A 29 -3.15 -9.74 -3.04
N ALA A 30 -3.77 -8.62 -3.40
CA ALA A 30 -4.54 -7.80 -2.46
C ALA A 30 -5.76 -8.55 -1.91
N ALA A 31 -6.51 -9.25 -2.76
CA ALA A 31 -7.66 -10.05 -2.32
C ALA A 31 -7.24 -11.14 -1.31
N MET A 32 -6.12 -11.82 -1.56
CA MET A 32 -5.56 -12.83 -0.65
C MET A 32 -5.02 -12.20 0.65
N MET A 33 -4.34 -11.05 0.56
CA MET A 33 -3.90 -10.31 1.73
C MET A 33 -5.09 -9.91 2.62
N ARG A 34 -6.16 -9.39 2.02
CA ARG A 34 -7.37 -9.00 2.73
C ARG A 34 -7.99 -10.14 3.50
N SER A 35 -8.21 -11.28 2.85
CA SER A 35 -8.80 -12.45 3.50
C SER A 35 -7.91 -13.03 4.61
N THR A 36 -6.59 -12.94 4.46
CA THR A 36 -5.63 -13.55 5.40
C THR A 36 -5.30 -12.64 6.58
N LEU A 37 -5.23 -11.33 6.37
CA LEU A 37 -4.74 -10.34 7.35
C LEU A 37 -5.84 -9.45 7.93
N SER A 38 -7.08 -9.63 7.44
CA SER A 38 -8.27 -8.85 7.81
C SER A 38 -8.04 -7.35 7.67
N THR A 39 -7.54 -6.92 6.52
CA THR A 39 -7.16 -5.51 6.24
C THR A 39 -8.26 -4.74 5.53
N ASP A 40 -8.25 -3.42 5.69
CA ASP A 40 -9.16 -2.51 4.98
C ASP A 40 -8.56 -2.02 3.66
N MET A 41 -7.24 -1.95 3.61
CA MET A 41 -6.48 -1.45 2.46
C MET A 41 -5.20 -2.26 2.25
N GLU A 42 -4.84 -2.46 0.98
CA GLU A 42 -3.65 -3.19 0.56
C GLU A 42 -2.84 -2.33 -0.42
N VAL A 43 -1.62 -1.97 -0.01
CA VAL A 43 -0.66 -1.20 -0.79
C VAL A 43 0.49 -2.12 -1.22
N LEU A 44 0.47 -2.49 -2.50
CA LEU A 44 1.49 -3.36 -3.10
C LEU A 44 2.52 -2.54 -3.83
N ILE A 45 3.78 -2.58 -3.37
CA ILE A 45 4.84 -1.67 -3.80
C ILE A 45 5.90 -2.43 -4.62
N SER A 46 6.17 -1.93 -5.82
CA SER A 46 7.25 -2.44 -6.68
C SER A 46 8.63 -2.01 -6.14
N PRO A 47 9.73 -2.61 -6.63
CA PRO A 47 11.07 -2.15 -6.27
C PRO A 47 11.34 -0.67 -6.62
N SER A 48 10.64 -0.10 -7.61
CA SER A 48 10.79 1.28 -8.04
C SER A 48 9.93 2.28 -7.27
N GLY A 49 9.16 1.83 -6.26
CA GLY A 49 8.25 2.70 -5.49
C GLY A 49 6.87 2.88 -6.13
N ARG A 50 6.64 2.38 -7.35
CA ARG A 50 5.28 2.33 -7.94
C ARG A 50 4.41 1.43 -7.09
N PHE A 51 3.23 1.90 -6.72
CA PHE A 51 2.32 1.11 -5.90
C PHE A 51 0.96 0.92 -6.57
N SER A 52 0.33 -0.21 -6.26
CA SER A 52 -1.08 -0.47 -6.49
C SER A 52 -1.80 -0.49 -5.15
N LEU A 53 -2.91 0.25 -5.06
CA LEU A 53 -3.75 0.35 -3.89
C LEU A 53 -5.11 -0.30 -4.17
N ARG A 54 -5.48 -1.24 -3.31
CA ARG A 54 -6.85 -1.76 -3.21
C ARG A 54 -7.40 -1.38 -1.85
N SER A 55 -8.67 -1.02 -1.82
CA SER A 55 -9.34 -0.65 -0.57
C SER A 55 -10.76 -1.18 -0.55
N VAL A 56 -11.23 -1.51 0.65
CA VAL A 56 -12.66 -1.68 0.94
C VAL A 56 -13.37 -0.33 0.99
N PRO A 57 -12.88 0.69 1.74
CA PRO A 57 -13.47 2.01 1.68
C PRO A 57 -13.17 2.70 0.33
N PRO A 58 -14.13 3.45 -0.24
CA PRO A 58 -14.04 4.03 -1.59
C PRO A 58 -13.14 5.27 -1.70
N VAL A 59 -12.01 5.28 -1.00
CA VAL A 59 -11.10 6.44 -0.86
C VAL A 59 -9.76 6.27 -1.59
N SER A 60 -9.52 5.14 -2.26
CA SER A 60 -8.19 4.86 -2.82
C SER A 60 -7.74 5.89 -3.85
N HIS A 61 -8.61 6.31 -4.77
CA HIS A 61 -8.28 7.34 -5.76
C HIS A 61 -7.92 8.71 -5.13
N ILE A 62 -8.49 9.05 -3.97
CA ILE A 62 -8.19 10.27 -3.22
C ILE A 62 -6.77 10.15 -2.65
N LEU A 63 -6.45 9.01 -2.03
CA LEU A 63 -5.10 8.73 -1.54
C LEU A 63 -4.07 8.77 -2.67
N ALA A 64 -4.33 8.08 -3.77
CA ALA A 64 -3.41 7.98 -4.89
C ALA A 64 -3.05 9.34 -5.51
N ARG A 65 -3.97 10.31 -5.54
CA ARG A 65 -3.70 11.67 -6.05
C ARG A 65 -2.59 12.39 -5.28
N ASN A 66 -2.46 12.13 -3.98
CA ASN A 66 -1.39 12.71 -3.15
C ASN A 66 0.02 12.18 -3.52
N PHE A 67 0.09 11.13 -4.33
CA PHE A 67 1.32 10.47 -4.77
C PHE A 67 1.46 10.47 -6.29
N GLY A 68 0.92 11.50 -6.95
CA GLY A 68 0.98 11.67 -8.41
C GLY A 68 0.22 10.58 -9.17
N GLY A 69 -0.74 9.93 -8.51
CA GLY A 69 -1.49 8.78 -9.02
C GLY A 69 -2.97 9.06 -9.21
N GLY A 70 -3.74 7.98 -9.43
CA GLY A 70 -5.17 8.04 -9.66
C GLY A 70 -5.79 6.66 -9.87
N GLY A 71 -7.07 6.63 -10.19
CA GLY A 71 -7.83 5.41 -10.44
C GLY A 71 -9.29 5.52 -10.02
N HIS A 72 -9.87 4.38 -9.65
CA HIS A 72 -11.24 4.23 -9.19
C HIS A 72 -11.34 4.23 -7.66
N PRO A 73 -12.54 4.42 -7.07
CA PRO A 73 -12.73 4.49 -5.63
C PRO A 73 -12.10 3.36 -4.79
N ASN A 74 -12.17 2.11 -5.26
CA ASN A 74 -11.62 0.94 -4.55
C ASN A 74 -10.30 0.39 -5.15
N ALA A 75 -9.77 1.08 -6.17
CA ALA A 75 -8.74 0.55 -7.04
C ALA A 75 -7.94 1.68 -7.69
N SER A 76 -6.73 1.92 -7.22
CA SER A 76 -5.88 2.99 -7.75
C SER A 76 -4.40 2.63 -7.68
N GLY A 77 -3.55 3.55 -8.11
CA GLY A 77 -2.12 3.42 -7.98
C GLY A 77 -1.43 4.78 -8.04
N GLY A 78 -0.21 4.82 -7.55
CA GLY A 78 0.63 6.02 -7.52
C GLY A 78 2.09 5.65 -7.45
N ASN A 79 2.92 6.61 -7.06
CA ASN A 79 4.36 6.39 -6.97
C ASN A 79 4.94 7.02 -5.71
N PHE A 80 5.62 6.21 -4.91
CA PHE A 80 6.53 6.74 -3.90
C PHE A 80 7.85 7.11 -4.57
N PRO A 81 8.43 8.29 -4.28
CA PRO A 81 9.72 8.69 -4.83
C PRO A 81 10.85 7.99 -4.07
N PHE A 82 10.83 6.65 -4.09
CA PHE A 82 11.82 5.83 -3.41
C PHE A 82 13.21 6.09 -3.97
N SER A 83 14.14 6.43 -3.08
CA SER A 83 15.55 6.15 -3.33
C SER A 83 15.81 4.64 -3.30
N PHE A 84 17.00 4.23 -3.77
CA PHE A 84 17.43 2.85 -3.63
C PHE A 84 17.35 2.37 -2.16
N TRP A 85 17.75 3.22 -1.22
CA TRP A 85 17.74 2.90 0.21
C TRP A 85 16.32 2.78 0.77
N ASP A 86 15.37 3.59 0.33
CA ASP A 86 13.96 3.45 0.73
C ASP A 86 13.40 2.09 0.33
N GLY A 87 13.70 1.63 -0.90
CA GLY A 87 13.29 0.31 -1.36
C GLY A 87 13.88 -0.84 -0.54
N VAL A 88 15.15 -0.71 -0.13
CA VAL A 88 15.83 -1.70 0.73
C VAL A 88 15.23 -1.71 2.14
N LEU A 89 15.10 -0.53 2.78
CA LEU A 89 14.55 -0.38 4.12
C LEU A 89 13.10 -0.86 4.20
N PHE A 90 12.28 -0.52 3.20
CA PHE A 90 10.92 -1.03 3.10
C PHE A 90 10.89 -2.56 3.02
N ARG A 91 11.70 -3.18 2.17
CA ARG A 91 11.66 -4.62 1.95
C ARG A 91 12.16 -5.45 3.14
N LEU A 92 13.06 -4.89 3.95
CA LEU A 92 13.64 -5.55 5.12
C LEU A 92 12.87 -5.25 6.40
N PHE A 93 12.42 -4.01 6.59
CA PHE A 93 11.88 -3.54 7.86
C PHE A 93 10.46 -2.95 7.76
N GLY A 94 9.91 -2.80 6.54
CA GLY A 94 8.61 -2.17 6.35
C GLY A 94 8.59 -0.67 6.65
N ARG A 95 9.76 -0.02 6.63
CA ARG A 95 9.92 1.39 7.00
C ARG A 95 10.25 2.24 5.78
N SER A 96 9.53 3.35 5.64
CA SER A 96 9.83 4.42 4.70
C SER A 96 9.06 5.68 5.12
N PRO A 97 9.67 6.88 5.10
CA PRO A 97 8.95 8.13 5.36
C PRO A 97 7.73 8.33 4.45
N HIS A 98 7.78 7.78 3.23
CA HIS A 98 6.67 7.86 2.29
C HIS A 98 5.47 6.98 2.69
N ILE A 99 5.74 5.84 3.34
CA ILE A 99 4.70 4.99 3.92
C ILE A 99 4.07 5.69 5.13
N ASP A 100 4.87 6.31 5.98
CA ASP A 100 4.37 7.04 7.15
C ASP A 100 3.47 8.20 6.71
N ARG A 101 3.88 8.97 5.70
CA ARG A 101 3.05 10.01 5.07
C ARG A 101 1.76 9.45 4.45
N PHE A 102 1.81 8.27 3.82
CA PHE A 102 0.61 7.63 3.28
C PHE A 102 -0.40 7.34 4.40
N VAL A 103 0.07 6.79 5.52
CA VAL A 103 -0.78 6.50 6.68
C VAL A 103 -1.36 7.79 7.24
N GLU A 104 -0.55 8.82 7.45
CA GLU A 104 -1.01 10.13 7.97
C GLU A 104 -2.16 10.72 7.12
N ILE A 105 -2.00 10.73 5.79
CA ILE A 105 -3.05 11.21 4.88
C ILE A 105 -4.30 10.33 4.98
N ALA A 106 -4.14 9.01 5.08
CA ALA A 106 -5.28 8.10 5.20
C ALA A 106 -6.06 8.29 6.51
N GLU A 107 -5.38 8.58 7.61
CA GLU A 107 -6.01 8.90 8.90
C GLU A 107 -6.73 10.25 8.89
N SER A 108 -6.26 11.21 8.07
CA SER A 108 -6.86 12.55 7.96
C SER A 108 -8.03 12.65 6.98
N LEU A 109 -8.38 11.59 6.25
CA LEU A 109 -9.55 11.60 5.37
C LEU A 109 -10.83 11.54 6.21
N GLU A 110 -11.74 12.51 6.07
CA GLU A 110 -13.04 12.52 6.75
C GLU A 110 -13.97 11.37 6.31
#